data_AF-A0A7Y0PR85-F1
#
_entry.id   AF-A0A7Y0PR85-F1
#
_cell.length_a   1.000
_cell.length_b   1.000
_cell.length_c   1.000
_cell.angle_alpha   90.00
_cell.angle_beta   90.00
_cell.angle_gamma   90.00
#
_symmetry.space_group_name_H-M   'P 1'
#
loop_
_entity.id
_entity.type
_entity.pdbx_description
1 polymer ?
#
loop_
_entity_poly.entity_id
_entity_poly.type
_entity_poly.pdbx_seq_one_letter_code
_entity_poly.pdbx_strand_id
1 'polypeptide(L)'
;MALACPSCEEAAAEYVGMADDGRNEMRCTACGHHWLLGAKPVSPRAVAAKPARASTARSPRSSGARTTSAPRSPGGTTRPPAAAPGPPPVVVRFPTLDDVPAEHLQRLAALKAAWPRQRPRPDPYAADFRRLHELMFSRAGLPHTEPGQLKDFVTSDVLALSGNTTSFAREWRRLGDRDASQRFRGVVEYLLRGESGEDEDGAGRDDPPLEDRFTELAEQRSPYAMGGVRETVLMHVLAVARPERFLPLLSVDSGSGGEGKRDIARTVLGVEIPAVDRTRHTVGRVACGSNDLLVDALGAGFTDLDDAAAFLLWAHAQG
;
A
#
# COMPACT_ATOMS: atom_id res chain seq x y z
N MET A 1 15.22 -27.68 -2.51
CA MET A 1 15.97 -28.02 -1.28
C MET A 1 15.20 -29.12 -0.57
N ALA A 2 15.85 -30.23 -0.21
CA ALA A 2 15.21 -31.27 0.59
C ALA A 2 15.17 -30.82 2.06
N LEU A 3 14.00 -30.89 2.70
CA LEU A 3 13.83 -30.55 4.11
C LEU A 3 14.49 -31.65 4.97
N ALA A 4 15.47 -31.28 5.79
CA ALA A 4 16.12 -32.20 6.72
C ALA A 4 15.21 -32.47 7.93
N CYS A 5 15.17 -33.73 8.38
CA CYS A 5 14.43 -34.09 9.58
C CYS A 5 15.12 -33.50 10.82
N PRO A 6 14.42 -32.78 11.71
CA PRO A 6 15.03 -32.20 12.90
C PRO A 6 15.46 -33.22 13.98
N SER A 7 15.10 -34.50 13.82
CA SER A 7 15.49 -35.55 14.77
C SER A 7 16.66 -36.42 14.30
N CYS A 8 16.82 -36.65 13.01
CA CYS A 8 17.89 -37.52 12.48
C CYS A 8 18.77 -36.83 11.41
N GLU A 9 18.46 -35.57 11.07
CA GLU A 9 19.16 -34.73 10.10
C GLU A 9 19.19 -35.26 8.66
N GLU A 10 18.57 -36.41 8.39
CA GLU A 10 18.44 -36.93 7.04
C GLU A 10 17.46 -36.10 6.20
N ALA A 11 17.83 -35.90 4.93
CA ALA A 11 17.05 -35.19 3.92
C ALA A 11 15.96 -36.09 3.30
N ALA A 12 15.18 -36.76 4.15
CA ALA A 12 14.22 -37.80 3.80
C ALA A 12 12.85 -37.48 4.42
N ALA A 13 12.21 -36.39 3.99
CA ALA A 13 10.91 -35.92 4.49
C ALA A 13 9.82 -35.98 3.42
N GLU A 14 8.64 -36.50 3.78
CA GLU A 14 7.42 -36.51 2.96
C GLU A 14 6.31 -35.67 3.59
N TYR A 15 5.45 -35.08 2.75
CA TYR A 15 4.28 -34.35 3.19
C TYR A 15 3.13 -35.31 3.51
N VAL A 16 2.57 -35.21 4.71
CA VAL A 16 1.47 -36.08 5.17
C VAL A 16 0.12 -35.39 5.05
N GLY A 17 0.07 -34.09 5.29
CA GLY A 17 -1.19 -33.35 5.30
C GLY A 17 -1.06 -31.98 5.96
N MET A 18 -2.19 -31.41 6.34
CA MET A 18 -2.26 -30.12 7.02
C MET A 18 -2.88 -30.32 8.40
N ALA A 19 -2.23 -29.81 9.44
CA ALA A 19 -2.73 -29.86 10.80
C ALA A 19 -3.91 -28.89 10.99
N ASP A 20 -4.67 -29.06 12.08
CA ASP A 20 -5.83 -28.23 12.42
C ASP A 20 -5.52 -26.72 12.56
N ASP A 21 -4.25 -26.39 12.81
CA ASP A 21 -3.77 -25.01 12.88
C ASP A 21 -3.25 -24.45 11.54
N GLY A 22 -3.43 -25.20 10.45
CA GLY A 22 -3.07 -24.80 9.09
C GLY A 22 -1.60 -24.99 8.73
N ARG A 23 -0.77 -25.57 9.63
CA ARG A 23 0.63 -25.88 9.34
C ARG A 23 0.77 -27.19 8.56
N ASN A 24 1.81 -27.29 7.73
CA ASN A 24 2.10 -28.49 6.97
C ASN A 24 2.67 -29.57 7.89
N GLU A 25 2.04 -30.73 7.93
CA GLU A 25 2.55 -31.90 8.64
C GLU A 25 3.50 -32.68 7.74
N MET A 26 4.71 -32.89 8.25
CA MET A 26 5.79 -33.59 7.60
C MET A 26 6.11 -34.86 8.38
N ARG A 27 6.50 -35.93 7.67
CA ARG A 27 7.00 -37.17 8.25
C ARG A 27 8.34 -37.55 7.64
N CYS A 28 9.28 -38.00 8.46
CA CYS A 28 10.55 -38.51 7.98
C CYS A 28 10.40 -39.96 7.56
N THR A 29 10.82 -40.29 6.34
CA THR A 29 10.78 -41.67 5.83
C THR A 29 11.92 -42.54 6.38
N ALA A 30 12.96 -41.95 6.96
CA ALA A 30 14.08 -42.68 7.57
C ALA A 30 13.81 -43.09 9.03
N CYS A 31 13.38 -42.15 9.88
CA CYS A 31 13.17 -42.41 11.31
C CYS A 31 11.70 -42.40 11.75
N GLY A 32 10.76 -42.04 10.86
CA GLY A 32 9.33 -41.99 11.17
C GLY A 32 8.88 -40.78 12.00
N HIS A 33 9.76 -39.82 12.29
CA HIS A 33 9.41 -38.63 13.08
C HIS A 33 8.41 -37.71 12.35
N HIS A 34 7.38 -37.24 13.05
CA HIS A 34 6.40 -36.25 12.56
C HIS A 34 6.70 -34.85 13.12
N TRP A 35 6.67 -33.82 12.28
CA TRP A 35 6.79 -32.43 12.72
C TRP A 35 5.95 -31.48 11.86
N LEU A 36 5.66 -30.30 12.41
CA LEU A 36 4.91 -29.25 11.73
C LEU A 36 5.85 -28.20 11.16
N LEU A 37 5.69 -27.89 9.87
CA LEU A 37 6.45 -26.88 9.15
C LEU A 37 5.61 -25.60 9.00
N GLY A 38 6.15 -24.47 9.47
CA GLY A 38 5.53 -23.15 9.41
C GLY A 38 5.26 -22.52 10.79
N ALA A 39 5.19 -21.19 10.84
CA ALA A 39 4.76 -20.47 12.03
C ALA A 39 3.25 -20.65 12.25
N LYS A 40 2.81 -20.71 13.52
CA LYS A 40 1.38 -20.79 13.85
C LYS A 40 0.69 -19.52 13.36
N PRO A 41 -0.36 -19.59 12.51
CA PRO A 41 -1.09 -18.40 12.12
C PRO A 41 -1.74 -17.79 13.36
N VAL A 42 -1.38 -16.55 13.68
CA VAL A 42 -2.07 -15.74 14.68
C VAL A 42 -3.43 -15.37 14.11
N SER A 43 -4.48 -16.07 14.54
CA SER A 43 -5.86 -15.73 14.18
C SER A 43 -6.21 -14.33 14.71
N PRO A 44 -6.78 -13.43 13.88
CA PRO A 44 -7.22 -12.08 14.32
C PRO A 44 -8.38 -12.08 15.32
N ARG A 45 -8.86 -13.24 15.78
CA ARG A 45 -10.15 -13.35 16.50
C ARG A 45 -10.04 -13.22 18.03
N ALA A 46 -8.89 -12.88 18.57
CA ALA A 46 -8.67 -12.70 20.00
C ALA A 46 -8.53 -11.22 20.41
N VAL A 47 -9.42 -10.34 19.94
CA VAL A 47 -9.66 -9.04 20.59
C VAL A 47 -11.16 -8.75 20.63
N ALA A 48 -11.72 -8.84 21.84
CA ALA A 48 -12.96 -8.24 22.34
C ALA A 48 -14.26 -8.41 21.53
N ALA A 49 -15.04 -9.44 21.88
CA ALA A 49 -16.49 -9.42 21.69
C ALA A 49 -17.14 -8.37 22.61
N LYS A 50 -17.86 -7.41 22.04
CA LYS A 50 -18.84 -6.57 22.76
C LYS A 50 -20.26 -7.02 22.42
N PRO A 51 -21.20 -7.00 23.37
CA PRO A 51 -22.45 -7.74 23.29
C PRO A 51 -23.50 -7.08 22.42
N ALA A 52 -24.29 -7.93 21.76
CA ALA A 52 -25.46 -7.60 20.96
C ALA A 52 -26.51 -6.85 21.78
N ARG A 53 -27.05 -5.77 21.21
CA ARG A 53 -28.31 -5.18 21.67
C ARG A 53 -29.46 -5.63 20.77
N ALA A 54 -30.51 -6.02 21.47
CA ALA A 54 -31.67 -6.72 20.98
C ALA A 54 -32.56 -5.89 20.06
N SER A 55 -33.14 -6.61 19.12
CA SER A 55 -34.28 -6.29 18.27
C SER A 55 -35.60 -6.18 19.03
N THR A 56 -36.42 -5.21 18.63
CA THR A 56 -37.89 -5.19 18.72
C THR A 56 -38.39 -4.76 17.32
N ALA A 57 -39.01 -5.62 16.50
CA ALA A 57 -40.45 -5.99 16.47
C ALA A 57 -41.37 -4.74 16.39
N ARG A 58 -42.40 -4.59 15.54
CA ARG A 58 -43.06 -5.40 14.49
C ARG A 58 -44.22 -4.55 13.89
N SER A 59 -44.30 -4.39 12.56
CA SER A 59 -45.50 -4.33 11.66
C SER A 59 -46.70 -3.36 11.93
N PRO A 60 -47.74 -3.27 11.06
CA PRO A 60 -47.83 -3.33 9.58
C PRO A 60 -48.74 -2.25 8.92
N ARG A 61 -48.65 -2.18 7.57
CA ARG A 61 -49.69 -1.92 6.53
C ARG A 61 -50.87 -0.98 6.80
N SER A 62 -51.11 -0.08 5.85
CA SER A 62 -52.43 0.04 5.23
C SER A 62 -52.35 0.45 3.76
N SER A 63 -53.14 -0.24 2.95
CA SER A 63 -53.43 0.02 1.54
C SER A 63 -54.67 0.90 1.46
N GLY A 64 -54.76 1.80 0.48
CA GLY A 64 -55.99 2.54 0.21
C GLY A 64 -55.90 3.37 -1.07
N ALA A 65 -56.43 2.81 -2.16
CA ALA A 65 -56.61 3.48 -3.44
C ALA A 65 -57.76 4.49 -3.39
N ARG A 66 -57.63 5.64 -4.08
CA ARG A 66 -58.65 6.12 -5.03
C ARG A 66 -58.22 7.33 -5.86
N THR A 67 -58.54 7.20 -7.13
CA THR A 67 -58.61 8.17 -8.22
C THR A 67 -59.60 9.30 -7.95
N THR A 68 -59.21 10.55 -8.25
CA THR A 68 -60.10 11.57 -8.83
C THR A 68 -59.31 12.60 -9.63
N SER A 69 -59.93 13.02 -10.73
CA SER A 69 -59.42 13.79 -11.86
C SER A 69 -59.27 15.30 -11.61
N ALA A 70 -58.28 15.91 -12.27
CA ALA A 70 -58.21 17.21 -12.99
C ALA A 70 -59.16 18.40 -12.59
N PRO A 71 -58.71 19.68 -12.62
CA PRO A 71 -58.14 20.27 -13.84
C PRO A 71 -56.91 21.18 -13.68
N ARG A 72 -56.24 21.34 -14.84
CA ARG A 72 -55.12 22.24 -15.12
C ARG A 72 -55.52 23.71 -15.03
N SER A 73 -54.66 24.51 -14.39
CA SER A 73 -54.52 25.96 -14.65
C SER A 73 -53.06 26.26 -15.01
N PRO A 74 -52.81 27.12 -16.02
CA PRO A 74 -51.46 27.47 -16.46
C PRO A 74 -50.93 28.64 -15.62
N GLY A 75 -50.15 28.34 -14.57
CA GLY A 75 -49.42 29.33 -13.78
C GLY A 75 -47.94 29.32 -14.18
N GLY A 76 -47.44 30.44 -14.68
CA GLY A 76 -46.11 30.57 -15.27
C GLY A 76 -44.97 30.14 -14.34
N THR A 77 -44.12 29.25 -14.82
CA THR A 77 -42.78 28.98 -14.29
C THR A 77 -41.87 30.16 -14.60
N THR A 78 -41.79 31.13 -13.69
CA THR A 78 -40.62 32.01 -13.58
C THR A 78 -39.45 31.16 -13.09
N ARG A 79 -38.62 30.72 -14.03
CA ARG A 79 -37.33 30.09 -13.79
C ARG A 79 -36.47 31.06 -12.94
N PRO A 80 -36.02 30.68 -11.73
CA PRO A 80 -35.10 31.52 -10.98
C PRO A 80 -33.83 31.74 -11.80
N PRO A 81 -33.24 32.96 -11.78
CA PRO A 81 -32.01 33.24 -12.50
C PRO A 81 -30.92 32.30 -12.03
N ALA A 82 -30.16 31.76 -12.98
CA ALA A 82 -29.02 30.90 -12.70
C ALA A 82 -28.09 31.62 -11.73
N ALA A 83 -27.79 30.96 -10.61
CA ALA A 83 -26.77 31.43 -9.67
C ALA A 83 -25.49 31.70 -10.46
N ALA A 84 -24.92 32.89 -10.26
CA ALA A 84 -23.64 33.24 -10.85
C ALA A 84 -22.62 32.13 -10.53
N PRO A 85 -21.76 31.73 -11.50
CA PRO A 85 -20.71 30.77 -11.22
C PRO A 85 -19.91 31.28 -10.03
N GLY A 86 -19.83 30.46 -8.98
CA GLY A 86 -18.98 30.75 -7.83
C GLY A 86 -17.55 31.02 -8.28
N PRO A 87 -16.75 31.73 -7.47
CA PRO A 87 -15.36 31.96 -7.81
C PRO A 87 -14.69 30.62 -8.17
N PRO A 88 -13.84 30.60 -9.23
CA PRO A 88 -13.14 29.38 -9.60
C PRO A 88 -12.41 28.85 -8.36
N PRO A 89 -12.45 27.52 -8.10
CA PRO A 89 -11.81 26.96 -6.93
C PRO A 89 -10.34 27.39 -6.92
N VAL A 90 -9.90 27.95 -5.79
CA VAL A 90 -8.50 28.31 -5.58
C VAL A 90 -7.69 27.04 -5.80
N VAL A 91 -6.85 27.07 -6.83
CA VAL A 91 -5.96 25.96 -7.13
C VAL A 91 -4.87 25.95 -6.06
N VAL A 92 -4.96 25.01 -5.15
CA VAL A 92 -3.88 24.72 -4.20
C VAL A 92 -2.77 24.01 -4.98
N ARG A 93 -1.58 24.60 -5.04
CA ARG A 93 -0.37 23.92 -5.57
C ARG A 93 0.07 22.82 -4.59
N PHE A 94 0.81 21.82 -5.06
CA PHE A 94 1.39 20.83 -4.15
C PHE A 94 2.42 21.50 -3.21
N PRO A 95 2.40 21.21 -1.90
CA PRO A 95 3.32 21.83 -0.95
C PRO A 95 4.77 21.42 -1.19
N THR A 96 5.67 22.35 -0.90
CA THR A 96 7.13 22.21 -0.98
C THR A 96 7.76 22.43 0.40
N LEU A 97 9.06 22.19 0.54
CA LEU A 97 9.77 22.44 1.80
C LEU A 97 9.66 23.90 2.26
N ASP A 98 9.59 24.85 1.32
CA ASP A 98 9.41 26.29 1.61
C ASP A 98 8.05 26.61 2.25
N ASP A 99 7.06 25.71 2.11
CA ASP A 99 5.74 25.87 2.72
C ASP A 99 5.71 25.35 4.18
N VAL A 100 6.79 24.74 4.68
CA VAL A 100 6.87 24.20 6.05
C VAL A 100 7.14 25.33 7.05
N PRO A 101 6.28 25.54 8.08
CA PRO A 101 6.50 26.58 9.07
C PRO A 101 7.82 26.41 9.82
N ALA A 102 8.51 27.53 10.10
CA ALA A 102 9.82 27.52 10.77
C ALA A 102 9.79 26.84 12.15
N GLU A 103 8.68 26.96 12.89
CA GLU A 103 8.47 26.26 14.17
C GLU A 103 8.43 24.74 14.02
N HIS A 104 7.84 24.24 12.94
CA HIS A 104 7.82 22.81 12.62
C HIS A 104 9.20 22.31 12.20
N LEU A 105 9.96 23.10 11.43
CA LEU A 105 11.36 22.76 11.12
C LEU A 105 12.25 22.71 12.38
N GLN A 106 12.06 23.63 13.31
CA GLN A 106 12.77 23.61 14.60
C GLN A 106 12.39 22.39 15.43
N ARG A 107 11.10 22.06 15.50
CA ARG A 107 10.61 20.86 16.16
C ARG A 107 11.18 19.59 15.52
N LEU A 108 11.19 19.51 14.19
CA LEU A 108 11.76 18.40 13.44
C LEU A 108 13.25 18.21 13.78
N ALA A 109 14.02 19.29 13.83
CA ALA A 109 15.43 19.25 14.23
C ALA A 109 15.62 18.73 15.67
N ALA A 110 14.77 19.17 16.61
CA ALA A 110 14.79 18.69 17.99
C ALA A 110 14.43 17.19 18.09
N LEU A 111 13.43 16.75 17.33
CA LEU A 111 13.05 15.33 17.23
C LEU A 111 14.20 14.49 16.66
N LYS A 112 14.86 14.94 15.58
CA LYS A 112 16.03 14.28 15.01
C LYS A 112 17.17 14.13 16.01
N ALA A 113 17.42 15.15 16.84
CA ALA A 113 18.45 15.07 17.89
C ALA A 113 18.11 14.04 18.99
N ALA A 114 16.82 13.77 19.23
CA ALA A 114 16.37 12.77 20.19
C ALA A 114 16.37 11.33 19.63
N TRP A 115 16.25 11.18 18.30
CA TRP A 115 16.08 9.89 17.62
C TRP A 115 17.11 8.82 17.99
N PRO A 116 18.44 9.09 18.00
CA PRO A 116 19.42 8.04 18.27
C PRO A 116 19.29 7.40 19.66
N ARG A 117 18.66 8.10 20.61
CA ARG A 117 18.47 7.63 21.99
C ARG A 117 17.21 6.78 22.16
N GLN A 118 16.23 6.91 21.25
CA GLN A 118 14.91 6.28 21.36
C GLN A 118 14.58 5.39 20.18
N ARG A 119 15.57 5.11 19.32
CA ARG A 119 15.43 4.29 18.11
C ARG A 119 14.83 2.91 18.46
N PRO A 120 13.62 2.58 17.95
CA PRO A 120 13.11 1.22 18.00
C PRO A 120 14.08 0.26 17.33
N ARG A 121 14.14 -0.98 17.82
CA ARG A 121 14.96 -2.01 17.18
C ARG A 121 14.38 -2.27 15.77
N PRO A 122 15.19 -2.18 14.70
CA PRO A 122 14.72 -2.48 13.36
C PRO A 122 14.29 -3.95 13.25
N ASP A 123 13.39 -4.25 12.33
CA ASP A 123 13.08 -5.62 11.94
C ASP A 123 14.37 -6.30 11.44
N PRO A 124 14.80 -7.41 12.06
CA PRO A 124 16.04 -8.09 11.68
C PRO A 124 16.05 -8.58 10.23
N TYR A 125 14.90 -8.74 9.58
CA TYR A 125 14.80 -9.24 8.21
C TYR A 125 14.67 -8.14 7.15
N ALA A 126 14.46 -6.88 7.55
CA ALA A 126 14.19 -5.78 6.59
C ALA A 126 15.32 -5.57 5.58
N ALA A 127 16.59 -5.63 6.02
CA ALA A 127 17.74 -5.44 5.15
C ALA A 127 17.88 -6.58 4.11
N ASP A 128 17.75 -7.83 4.54
CA ASP A 128 17.82 -9.00 3.66
C ASP A 128 16.63 -9.03 2.69
N PHE A 129 15.43 -8.68 3.18
CA PHE A 129 14.23 -8.56 2.37
C PHE A 129 14.43 -7.53 1.26
N ARG A 130 14.92 -6.34 1.58
CA ARG A 130 15.20 -5.29 0.58
C ARG A 130 16.18 -5.78 -0.47
N ARG A 131 17.34 -6.30 -0.04
CA ARG A 131 18.40 -6.76 -0.95
C ARG A 131 17.91 -7.85 -1.91
N LEU A 132 17.13 -8.80 -1.40
CA LEU A 132 16.54 -9.86 -2.22
C LEU A 132 15.59 -9.27 -3.27
N HIS A 133 14.69 -8.39 -2.86
CA HIS A 133 13.64 -7.90 -3.75
C HIS A 133 14.13 -6.81 -4.72
N GLU A 134 15.17 -6.05 -4.35
CA GLU A 134 15.90 -5.17 -5.27
C GLU A 134 16.51 -5.99 -6.42
N LEU A 135 17.16 -7.12 -6.10
CA LEU A 135 17.65 -8.05 -7.11
C LEU A 135 16.51 -8.66 -7.93
N MET A 136 15.40 -9.06 -7.29
CA MET A 136 14.22 -9.61 -7.99
C MET A 136 13.55 -8.60 -8.93
N PHE A 137 13.58 -7.30 -8.63
CA PHE A 137 12.96 -6.26 -9.48
C PHE A 137 13.95 -5.60 -10.45
N SER A 138 15.23 -5.96 -10.36
CA SER A 138 16.21 -5.64 -11.40
C SER A 138 15.78 -6.19 -12.76
N ARG A 139 16.30 -5.60 -13.84
CA ARG A 139 15.96 -5.97 -15.22
C ARG A 139 16.31 -7.43 -15.54
N ALA A 140 17.40 -7.92 -14.95
CA ALA A 140 17.84 -9.30 -15.08
C ALA A 140 17.06 -10.25 -14.15
N GLY A 141 16.67 -9.81 -12.95
CA GLY A 141 16.00 -10.66 -11.97
C GLY A 141 14.52 -10.91 -12.30
N LEU A 142 13.78 -9.86 -12.66
CA LEU A 142 12.32 -9.90 -12.76
C LEU A 142 11.78 -11.01 -13.68
N PRO A 143 12.37 -11.28 -14.87
CA PRO A 143 11.92 -12.37 -15.74
C PRO A 143 12.05 -13.77 -15.11
N HIS A 144 12.99 -13.95 -14.18
CA HIS A 144 13.35 -15.24 -13.59
C HIS A 144 12.80 -15.44 -12.17
N THR A 145 12.23 -14.40 -11.57
CA THR A 145 11.64 -14.49 -10.23
C THR A 145 10.48 -15.48 -10.20
N GLU A 146 10.43 -16.39 -9.22
CA GLU A 146 9.38 -17.41 -9.13
C GLU A 146 8.01 -16.79 -8.76
N PRO A 147 6.88 -17.34 -9.24
CA PRO A 147 5.54 -16.83 -8.90
C PRO A 147 5.27 -16.71 -7.40
N GLY A 148 5.74 -17.68 -6.62
CA GLY A 148 5.60 -17.67 -5.16
C GLY A 148 6.28 -16.45 -4.52
N GLN A 149 7.50 -16.12 -4.95
CA GLN A 149 8.25 -14.98 -4.41
C GLN A 149 7.57 -13.64 -4.72
N LEU A 150 7.01 -13.48 -5.92
CA LEU A 150 6.27 -12.27 -6.29
C LEU A 150 4.99 -12.11 -5.46
N LYS A 151 4.31 -13.21 -5.15
CA LYS A 151 3.12 -13.20 -4.30
C LYS A 151 3.48 -12.90 -2.85
N ASP A 152 4.53 -13.57 -2.35
CA ASP A 152 5.02 -13.42 -0.98
C ASP A 152 5.45 -11.97 -0.71
N PHE A 153 6.13 -11.33 -1.67
CA PHE A 153 6.47 -9.91 -1.61
C PHE A 153 5.25 -9.02 -1.28
N VAL A 154 4.14 -9.20 -2.00
CA VAL A 154 2.94 -8.37 -1.81
C VAL A 154 2.24 -8.67 -0.48
N THR A 155 2.29 -9.92 -0.02
CA THR A 155 1.62 -10.35 1.22
C THR A 155 2.49 -10.20 2.47
N SER A 156 3.77 -9.91 2.30
CA SER A 156 4.72 -9.67 3.39
C SER A 156 4.41 -8.36 4.10
N ASP A 157 4.58 -8.39 5.42
CA ASP A 157 4.62 -7.23 6.32
C ASP A 157 6.05 -6.83 6.68
N VAL A 158 7.06 -7.59 6.22
CA VAL A 158 8.46 -7.20 6.32
C VAL A 158 8.68 -5.91 5.54
N LEU A 159 9.47 -5.01 6.12
CA LEU A 159 9.74 -3.65 5.67
C LEU A 159 8.58 -2.66 5.84
N ALA A 160 7.39 -2.98 5.33
CA ALA A 160 6.22 -2.12 5.47
C ALA A 160 4.89 -2.87 5.39
N LEU A 161 3.87 -2.33 6.06
CA LEU A 161 2.52 -2.91 6.07
C LEU A 161 1.80 -2.64 4.74
N SER A 162 1.80 -3.62 3.84
CA SER A 162 1.09 -3.56 2.55
C SER A 162 -0.44 -3.38 2.67
N GLY A 163 -0.98 -3.55 3.88
CA GLY A 163 -2.40 -3.39 4.21
C GLY A 163 -3.26 -4.57 3.78
N ASN A 164 -4.52 -4.31 3.40
CA ASN A 164 -5.44 -5.37 3.02
C ASN A 164 -5.14 -5.93 1.62
N THR A 165 -4.43 -7.05 1.57
CA THR A 165 -4.05 -7.77 0.35
C THR A 165 -5.12 -8.75 -0.17
N THR A 166 -6.32 -8.77 0.42
CA THR A 166 -7.39 -9.73 0.05
C THR A 166 -7.78 -9.62 -1.43
N SER A 167 -7.82 -8.40 -1.97
CA SER A 167 -8.17 -8.16 -3.36
C SER A 167 -7.11 -8.72 -4.31
N PHE A 168 -5.83 -8.51 -4.00
CA PHE A 168 -4.70 -9.10 -4.71
C PHE A 168 -4.72 -10.63 -4.63
N ALA A 169 -4.87 -11.21 -3.43
CA ALA A 169 -4.90 -12.66 -3.25
C ALA A 169 -6.07 -13.32 -4.01
N ARG A 170 -7.23 -12.65 -4.07
CA ARG A 170 -8.37 -13.11 -4.86
C ARG A 170 -8.08 -13.07 -6.36
N GLU A 171 -7.50 -11.97 -6.85
CA GLU A 171 -7.13 -11.85 -8.26
C GLU A 171 -6.06 -12.88 -8.65
N TRP A 172 -5.04 -13.05 -7.81
CA TRP A 172 -4.00 -14.05 -8.00
C TRP A 172 -4.59 -15.46 -8.14
N ARG A 173 -5.50 -15.85 -7.24
CA ARG A 173 -6.21 -17.14 -7.31
C ARG A 173 -7.06 -17.28 -8.57
N ARG A 174 -7.69 -16.19 -9.04
CA ARG A 174 -8.54 -16.19 -10.24
C ARG A 174 -7.73 -16.42 -11.51
N LEU A 175 -6.55 -15.83 -11.60
CA LEU A 175 -5.65 -15.93 -12.75
C LEU A 175 -4.80 -17.21 -12.73
N GLY A 176 -4.44 -17.69 -11.55
CA GLY A 176 -3.45 -18.76 -11.37
C GLY A 176 -2.01 -18.24 -11.45
N ASP A 177 -1.06 -19.00 -10.90
CA ASP A 177 0.31 -18.53 -10.65
C ASP A 177 1.05 -18.06 -11.91
N ARG A 178 0.86 -18.76 -13.04
CA ARG A 178 1.51 -18.41 -14.31
C ARG A 178 1.05 -17.04 -14.82
N ASP A 179 -0.27 -16.88 -15.01
CA ASP A 179 -0.82 -15.66 -15.59
C ASP A 179 -0.74 -14.48 -14.61
N ALA A 180 -0.95 -14.73 -13.32
CA ALA A 180 -0.81 -13.72 -12.26
C ALA A 180 0.63 -13.20 -12.20
N SER A 181 1.63 -14.08 -12.18
CA SER A 181 3.03 -13.66 -12.16
C SER A 181 3.43 -12.92 -13.44
N GLN A 182 2.95 -13.34 -14.61
CA GLN A 182 3.23 -12.63 -15.86
C GLN A 182 2.63 -11.21 -15.84
N ARG A 183 1.39 -11.05 -15.38
CA ARG A 183 0.76 -9.73 -15.24
C ARG A 183 1.47 -8.87 -14.20
N PHE A 184 1.82 -9.43 -13.05
CA PHE A 184 2.52 -8.69 -12.00
C PHE A 184 3.90 -8.22 -12.46
N ARG A 185 4.66 -9.05 -13.20
CA ARG A 185 5.91 -8.61 -13.84
C ARG A 185 5.65 -7.45 -14.80
N GLY A 186 4.58 -7.49 -15.60
CA GLY A 186 4.19 -6.39 -16.47
C GLY A 186 3.90 -5.09 -15.70
N VAL A 187 3.23 -5.18 -14.56
CA VAL A 187 3.02 -4.02 -13.67
C VAL A 187 4.35 -3.44 -13.19
N VAL A 188 5.25 -4.30 -12.66
CA VAL A 188 6.55 -3.87 -12.12
C VAL A 188 7.42 -3.26 -13.23
N GLU A 189 7.49 -3.90 -14.40
CA GLU A 189 8.26 -3.41 -15.55
C GLU A 189 7.74 -2.04 -16.01
N TYR A 190 6.42 -1.91 -16.23
CA TYR A 190 5.82 -0.65 -16.65
C TYR A 190 6.02 0.45 -15.61
N LEU A 191 5.84 0.15 -14.32
CA LEU A 191 6.03 1.12 -13.24
C LEU A 191 7.48 1.61 -13.16
N LEU A 192 8.46 0.71 -13.30
CA LEU A 192 9.87 1.06 -13.10
C LEU A 192 10.52 1.63 -14.36
N ARG A 193 10.11 1.19 -15.56
CA ARG A 193 10.83 1.41 -16.83
C ARG A 193 9.98 1.91 -18.02
N GLY A 194 8.66 2.01 -17.86
CA GLY A 194 7.79 2.56 -18.90
C GLY A 194 7.53 1.58 -20.04
N GLU A 195 7.06 2.07 -21.19
CA GLU A 195 6.83 1.24 -22.38
C GLU A 195 8.11 1.03 -23.18
N SER A 196 9.02 2.02 -23.19
CA SER A 196 10.32 1.91 -23.86
C SER A 196 11.24 0.88 -23.18
N GLY A 197 11.02 0.66 -21.88
CA GLY A 197 11.89 -0.17 -21.05
C GLY A 197 13.24 0.50 -20.73
N GLU A 198 13.41 1.78 -21.05
CA GLU A 198 14.60 2.55 -20.67
C GLU A 198 14.47 3.02 -19.20
N ASP A 199 15.58 3.07 -18.47
CA ASP A 199 15.55 3.58 -17.08
C ASP A 199 15.22 5.09 -17.09
N GLU A 200 14.74 5.64 -15.97
CA GLU A 200 14.22 7.03 -15.90
C GLU A 200 15.20 8.11 -16.39
N ASP A 201 16.51 7.88 -16.25
CA ASP A 201 17.58 8.77 -16.76
C ASP A 201 17.72 8.76 -18.30
N GLY A 202 17.06 7.80 -18.94
CA GLY A 202 16.96 7.64 -20.38
C GLY A 202 15.54 7.32 -20.83
N ALA A 203 14.50 7.60 -20.03
CA ALA A 203 13.12 7.35 -20.40
C ALA A 203 12.90 7.96 -21.78
N GLY A 204 12.62 7.10 -22.77
CA GLY A 204 12.36 7.55 -24.13
C GLY A 204 11.39 8.72 -24.05
N ARG A 205 11.67 9.79 -24.80
CA ARG A 205 10.98 11.11 -24.72
C ARG A 205 9.45 11.05 -24.71
N ASP A 206 8.88 9.91 -25.06
CA ASP A 206 7.47 9.62 -25.23
C ASP A 206 6.85 8.83 -24.06
N ASP A 207 7.62 8.29 -23.10
CA ASP A 207 7.09 7.56 -21.95
C ASP A 207 6.43 8.50 -20.93
N PRO A 208 5.26 8.15 -20.36
CA PRO A 208 4.66 8.94 -19.31
C PRO A 208 5.54 8.99 -18.05
N PRO A 209 5.54 10.12 -17.32
CA PRO A 209 6.29 10.24 -16.07
C PRO A 209 5.80 9.22 -15.04
N LEU A 210 6.64 8.92 -14.05
CA LEU A 210 6.36 7.91 -13.02
C LEU A 210 5.00 8.10 -12.35
N GLU A 211 4.65 9.33 -12.00
CA GLU A 211 3.40 9.68 -11.34
C GLU A 211 2.17 9.33 -12.19
N ASP A 212 2.28 9.50 -13.50
CA ASP A 212 1.20 9.22 -14.43
C ASP A 212 1.10 7.69 -14.65
N ARG A 213 2.23 6.99 -14.83
CA ARG A 213 2.26 5.50 -14.88
C ARG A 213 1.70 4.86 -13.61
N PHE A 214 2.09 5.38 -12.45
CA PHE A 214 1.57 4.97 -11.14
C PHE A 214 0.06 5.15 -11.10
N THR A 215 -0.44 6.33 -11.51
CA THR A 215 -1.87 6.65 -11.53
C THR A 215 -2.63 5.68 -12.42
N GLU A 216 -2.15 5.42 -13.63
CA GLU A 216 -2.79 4.51 -14.58
C GLU A 216 -2.87 3.07 -14.06
N LEU A 217 -1.82 2.58 -13.39
CA LEU A 217 -1.81 1.27 -12.76
C LEU A 217 -2.78 1.21 -11.56
N ALA A 218 -2.71 2.20 -10.67
CA ALA A 218 -3.54 2.27 -9.47
C ALA A 218 -5.05 2.36 -9.82
N GLU A 219 -5.39 3.12 -10.85
CA GLU A 219 -6.76 3.30 -11.35
C GLU A 219 -7.20 2.21 -12.33
N GLN A 220 -6.32 1.27 -12.68
CA GLN A 220 -6.59 0.16 -13.61
C GLN A 220 -6.94 0.64 -15.03
N ARG A 221 -6.30 1.72 -15.47
CA ARG A 221 -6.42 2.28 -16.83
C ARG A 221 -5.30 1.82 -17.76
N SER A 222 -4.17 1.38 -17.21
CA SER A 222 -3.06 0.83 -17.98
C SER A 222 -3.38 -0.60 -18.49
N PRO A 223 -2.96 -0.98 -19.71
CA PRO A 223 -3.08 -2.35 -20.19
C PRO A 223 -2.26 -3.35 -19.36
N TYR A 224 -1.25 -2.87 -18.63
CA TYR A 224 -0.42 -3.67 -17.74
C TYR A 224 -1.05 -3.87 -16.36
N ALA A 225 -2.16 -3.18 -16.05
CA ALA A 225 -2.75 -3.22 -14.71
C ALA A 225 -3.24 -4.62 -14.31
N MET A 226 -3.07 -4.93 -13.03
CA MET A 226 -3.54 -6.16 -12.42
C MET A 226 -4.47 -5.85 -11.25
N GLY A 227 -5.59 -6.57 -11.19
CA GLY A 227 -6.58 -6.43 -10.12
C GLY A 227 -5.95 -6.63 -8.73
N GLY A 228 -6.28 -5.73 -7.80
CA GLY A 228 -5.74 -5.79 -6.44
C GLY A 228 -4.32 -5.24 -6.27
N VAL A 229 -3.61 -4.92 -7.35
CA VAL A 229 -2.40 -4.09 -7.30
C VAL A 229 -2.83 -2.63 -7.29
N ARG A 230 -2.75 -2.00 -6.11
CA ARG A 230 -3.18 -0.62 -5.83
C ARG A 230 -2.02 0.20 -5.28
N GLU A 231 -2.31 1.43 -4.87
CA GLU A 231 -1.37 2.40 -4.33
C GLU A 231 -0.32 1.78 -3.38
N THR A 232 -0.75 1.06 -2.34
CA THR A 232 0.19 0.50 -1.34
C THR A 232 1.16 -0.51 -1.94
N VAL A 233 0.71 -1.36 -2.86
CA VAL A 233 1.55 -2.35 -3.54
C VAL A 233 2.54 -1.66 -4.49
N LEU A 234 2.08 -0.66 -5.24
CA LEU A 234 2.93 0.11 -6.15
C LEU A 234 3.99 0.90 -5.37
N MET A 235 3.61 1.53 -4.25
CA MET A 235 4.55 2.18 -3.34
C MET A 235 5.55 1.19 -2.75
N HIS A 236 5.12 -0.05 -2.45
CA HIS A 236 6.02 -1.06 -1.91
C HIS A 236 7.06 -1.48 -2.95
N VAL A 237 6.65 -1.63 -4.22
CA VAL A 237 7.58 -1.88 -5.33
C VAL A 237 8.60 -0.74 -5.44
N LEU A 238 8.16 0.53 -5.37
CA LEU A 238 9.06 1.67 -5.44
C LEU A 238 10.02 1.75 -4.24
N ALA A 239 9.53 1.54 -3.01
CA ALA A 239 10.34 1.59 -1.79
C ALA A 239 11.46 0.54 -1.78
N VAL A 240 11.27 -0.58 -2.48
CA VAL A 240 12.27 -1.64 -2.58
C VAL A 240 13.16 -1.50 -3.81
N ALA A 241 12.59 -1.14 -4.97
CA ALA A 241 13.34 -1.02 -6.22
C ALA A 241 14.16 0.27 -6.31
N ARG A 242 13.79 1.29 -5.53
CA ARG A 242 14.42 2.61 -5.48
C ARG A 242 14.59 3.08 -4.03
N PRO A 243 15.37 2.33 -3.24
CA PRO A 243 15.55 2.54 -1.80
C PRO A 243 16.14 3.91 -1.43
N GLU A 244 16.77 4.57 -2.40
CA GLU A 244 17.38 5.90 -2.28
C GLU A 244 16.38 7.06 -2.42
N ARG A 245 15.23 6.80 -3.04
CA ARG A 245 14.20 7.84 -3.30
C ARG A 245 12.92 7.62 -2.51
N PHE A 246 12.49 6.37 -2.33
CA PHE A 246 11.16 6.09 -1.77
C PHE A 246 11.22 5.53 -0.34
N LEU A 247 10.52 6.22 0.56
CA LEU A 247 10.30 5.77 1.94
C LEU A 247 9.40 4.52 1.94
N PRO A 248 9.63 3.54 2.84
CA PRO A 248 8.72 2.42 3.10
C PRO A 248 7.43 2.87 3.86
N LEU A 249 6.85 4.00 3.46
CA LEU A 249 5.55 4.50 3.90
C LEU A 249 4.57 4.33 2.73
N LEU A 250 3.74 3.29 2.80
CA LEU A 250 3.05 2.80 1.59
C LEU A 250 1.74 3.53 1.27
N SER A 251 1.12 4.16 2.27
CA SER A 251 -0.21 4.75 2.12
C SER A 251 -0.13 6.28 2.14
N VAL A 252 -0.85 6.94 1.23
CA VAL A 252 -1.08 8.39 1.27
C VAL A 252 -1.99 8.74 2.44
N ASP A 253 -3.05 7.96 2.61
CA ASP A 253 -4.06 8.10 3.65
C ASP A 253 -3.95 6.99 4.69
N SER A 254 -4.27 7.33 5.94
CA SER A 254 -4.30 6.37 7.03
C SER A 254 -5.38 5.32 6.80
N GLY A 255 -5.06 4.06 7.08
CA GLY A 255 -5.98 2.96 6.87
C GLY A 255 -5.37 1.61 7.21
N SER A 256 -5.81 0.55 6.51
CA SER A 256 -5.28 -0.79 6.78
C SER A 256 -3.78 -0.93 6.48
N GLY A 257 -3.18 -0.01 5.70
CA GLY A 257 -1.76 0.00 5.33
C GLY A 257 -0.88 0.85 6.26
N GLY A 258 -1.35 1.15 7.47
CA GLY A 258 -0.61 1.94 8.45
C GLY A 258 -0.96 3.43 8.42
N GLU A 259 -0.08 4.23 9.04
CA GLU A 259 -0.19 5.69 9.09
C GLU A 259 0.03 6.29 7.69
N GLY A 260 -0.85 7.21 7.30
CA GLY A 260 -0.80 7.86 6.00
C GLY A 260 0.20 9.00 5.95
N LYS A 261 0.90 9.16 4.82
CA LYS A 261 1.81 10.29 4.57
C LYS A 261 1.14 11.65 4.81
N ARG A 262 -0.16 11.80 4.52
CA ARG A 262 -0.90 13.05 4.76
C ARG A 262 -0.99 13.39 6.25
N ASP A 263 -1.26 12.41 7.09
CA ASP A 263 -1.34 12.62 8.54
C ASP A 263 0.06 12.83 9.15
N ILE A 264 1.07 12.12 8.65
CA ILE A 264 2.47 12.35 9.04
C ILE A 264 2.91 13.77 8.67
N ALA A 265 2.67 14.22 7.43
CA ALA A 265 3.03 15.56 7.00
C ALA A 265 2.30 16.65 7.80
N ARG A 266 1.01 16.45 8.10
CA ARG A 266 0.25 17.37 8.95
C ARG A 266 0.86 17.46 10.36
N THR A 267 1.08 16.33 11.02
CA THR A 267 1.54 16.30 12.42
C THR A 267 3.00 16.70 12.57
N VAL A 268 3.87 16.21 11.69
CA VAL A 268 5.33 16.41 11.79
C VAL A 268 5.74 17.73 11.13
N LEU A 269 5.25 18.02 9.93
CA LEU A 269 5.66 19.19 9.14
C LEU A 269 4.67 20.37 9.23
N GLY A 270 3.44 20.18 9.73
CA GLY A 270 2.48 21.27 9.82
C GLY A 270 1.92 21.70 8.46
N VAL A 271 2.00 20.84 7.44
CA VAL A 271 1.54 21.13 6.08
C VAL A 271 0.44 20.16 5.66
N GLU A 272 -0.53 20.66 4.89
CA GLU A 272 -1.62 19.85 4.35
C GLU A 272 -1.26 19.32 2.95
N ILE A 273 -1.30 18.00 2.80
CA ILE A 273 -1.16 17.36 1.49
C ILE A 273 -2.53 17.37 0.80
N PRO A 274 -2.63 17.85 -0.46
CA PRO A 274 -3.91 17.92 -1.16
C PRO A 274 -4.59 16.55 -1.28
N ALA A 275 -5.92 16.57 -1.31
CA ALA A 275 -6.72 15.38 -1.54
C ALA A 275 -6.53 14.87 -2.98
N VAL A 276 -6.70 13.56 -3.19
CA VAL A 276 -6.61 12.98 -4.52
C VAL A 276 -7.78 13.46 -5.39
N ASP A 277 -7.47 13.88 -6.61
CA ASP A 277 -8.42 14.27 -7.64
C ASP A 277 -8.04 13.68 -9.01
N ARG A 278 -8.94 13.79 -10.00
CA ARG A 278 -8.76 13.16 -11.33
C ARG A 278 -7.85 13.92 -12.31
N THR A 279 -7.32 15.07 -11.90
CA THR A 279 -6.72 16.05 -12.82
C THR A 279 -5.35 16.51 -12.38
N ARG A 280 -5.25 17.18 -11.23
CA ARG A 280 -4.03 17.85 -10.76
C ARG A 280 -3.32 17.04 -9.70
N HIS A 281 -4.07 16.56 -8.72
CA HIS A 281 -3.56 15.73 -7.63
C HIS A 281 -3.97 14.28 -7.84
N THR A 282 -3.55 13.69 -8.96
CA THR A 282 -3.76 12.26 -9.20
C THR A 282 -3.09 11.42 -8.11
N VAL A 283 -3.55 10.18 -7.93
CA VAL A 283 -3.03 9.31 -6.87
C VAL A 283 -1.51 9.15 -6.96
N GLY A 284 -0.94 9.03 -8.16
CA GLY A 284 0.52 8.94 -8.32
C GLY A 284 1.24 10.23 -7.98
N ARG A 285 0.69 11.40 -8.35
CA ARG A 285 1.28 12.70 -7.99
C ARG A 285 1.24 12.95 -6.50
N VAL A 286 0.14 12.57 -5.84
CA VAL A 286 0.06 12.69 -4.38
C VAL A 286 0.98 11.68 -3.70
N ALA A 287 1.04 10.44 -4.16
CA ALA A 287 1.89 9.39 -3.57
C ALA A 287 3.39 9.69 -3.70
N CYS A 288 3.84 10.15 -4.88
CA CYS A 288 5.23 10.52 -5.14
C CYS A 288 5.55 11.90 -4.53
N GLY A 289 4.71 12.91 -4.75
CA GLY A 289 4.94 14.25 -4.20
C GLY A 289 4.98 14.27 -2.67
N SER A 290 4.11 13.48 -2.01
CA SER A 290 4.15 13.35 -0.55
C SER A 290 5.39 12.62 -0.05
N ASN A 291 5.88 11.63 -0.80
CA ASN A 291 7.15 10.97 -0.52
C ASN A 291 8.30 11.97 -0.62
N ASP A 292 8.39 12.67 -1.75
CA ASP A 292 9.50 13.57 -2.06
C ASP A 292 9.54 14.73 -1.05
N LEU A 293 8.38 15.31 -0.68
CA LEU A 293 8.28 16.31 0.39
C LEU A 293 8.82 15.80 1.74
N LEU A 294 8.47 14.57 2.12
CA LEU A 294 8.94 13.99 3.39
C LEU A 294 10.45 13.73 3.35
N VAL A 295 10.96 13.20 2.24
CA VAL A 295 12.42 12.96 2.05
C VAL A 295 13.18 14.28 2.09
N ASP A 296 12.71 15.30 1.37
CA ASP A 296 13.32 16.64 1.35
C ASP A 296 13.36 17.27 2.74
N ALA A 297 12.26 17.18 3.49
CA ALA A 297 12.16 17.73 4.84
C ALA A 297 13.09 17.01 5.83
N LEU A 298 13.28 15.71 5.67
CA LEU A 298 14.19 14.93 6.50
C LEU A 298 15.65 15.28 6.22
N GLY A 299 16.03 15.47 4.96
CA GLY A 299 17.41 15.74 4.55
C GLY A 299 18.40 14.70 5.07
N ALA A 300 19.65 15.11 5.29
CA ALA A 300 20.71 14.21 5.75
C ALA A 300 20.58 13.82 7.24
N GLY A 301 21.29 12.76 7.65
CA GLY A 301 21.46 12.35 9.05
C GLY A 301 20.78 11.03 9.43
N PHE A 302 20.20 10.33 8.45
CA PHE A 302 19.71 8.96 8.60
C PHE A 302 20.66 7.98 7.93
N THR A 303 20.64 6.74 8.41
CA THR A 303 21.46 5.66 7.83
C THR A 303 21.01 5.35 6.40
N ASP A 304 19.69 5.32 6.20
CA ASP A 304 18.97 5.01 4.97
C ASP A 304 17.52 5.52 5.12
N LEU A 305 16.69 5.35 4.08
CA LEU A 305 15.28 5.73 4.12
C LEU A 305 14.42 4.85 5.04
N ASP A 306 14.93 3.72 5.54
CA ASP A 306 14.22 2.87 6.50
C ASP A 306 14.31 3.45 7.89
N ASP A 307 15.52 3.87 8.28
CA ASP A 307 15.77 4.65 9.49
C ASP A 307 14.97 5.96 9.47
N ALA A 308 14.90 6.60 8.29
CA ALA A 308 14.15 7.84 8.09
C ALA A 308 12.63 7.64 8.22
N ALA A 309 12.07 6.55 7.66
CA ALA A 309 10.67 6.20 7.83
C ALA A 309 10.31 5.78 9.26
N ALA A 310 11.17 5.00 9.92
CA ALA A 310 11.00 4.63 11.32
C ALA A 310 10.99 5.89 12.22
N PHE A 311 11.85 6.85 11.93
CA PHE A 311 11.85 8.15 12.59
C PHE A 311 10.53 8.91 12.37
N LEU A 312 10.01 8.98 11.15
CA LEU A 312 8.75 9.68 10.86
C LEU A 312 7.57 9.08 11.63
N LEU A 313 7.47 7.75 11.67
CA LEU A 313 6.44 7.06 12.44
C LEU A 313 6.54 7.35 13.94
N TRP A 314 7.76 7.31 14.49
CA TRP A 314 8.01 7.68 15.89
C TRP A 314 7.67 9.15 16.16
N ALA A 315 8.12 10.07 15.29
CA ALA A 315 7.91 11.50 15.39
C ALA A 315 6.43 11.86 15.33
N HIS A 316 5.67 11.18 14.45
CA HIS A 316 4.22 11.29 14.37
C HIS A 316 3.56 10.89 15.68
N ALA A 317 4.00 9.80 16.31
CA ALA A 317 3.50 9.36 17.61
C ALA A 317 3.87 10.30 18.79
N GLN A 318 4.76 11.29 18.59
CA GLN A 318 5.10 12.30 19.60
C GLN A 318 4.19 13.56 19.52
N GLY A 319 3.37 13.71 18.48
CA GLY A 319 2.50 14.87 18.27
C GLY A 319 1.04 14.59 18.57
#